data_AF-A0AAV1QVG3-F1
#
_entry.id   AF-A0AAV1QVG3-F1
#
_cell.length_a   1.000
_cell.length_b   1.000
_cell.length_c   1.000
_cell.angle_alpha   90.00
_cell.angle_beta   90.00
_cell.angle_gamma   90.00
#
_symmetry.space_group_name_H-M   'P 1'
#
loop_
_entity.id
_entity.type
_entity.pdbx_description
1 polymer ?
#
loop_
_entity_poly.entity_id
_entity_poly.type
_entity_poly.pdbx_seq_one_letter_code
_entity_poly.pdbx_strand_id
1 'polypeptide(L)'
;MASYIAFALCFIVFPAFFSATNCKFSEQSPITLTMKGMEKKTSLHFYFHDIQSGENQTSTEIAQPLKMTAAGNLFGSTFMADDLLREGLEPTSKLVGRAQGIYAFASQHNAALLMVMNFAFVNGI
;
A
#
# COMPACT_ATOMS: atom_id res chain seq x y z
N MET A 1 29.19 -8.98 -27.44
CA MET A 1 29.64 -7.95 -26.48
C MET A 1 28.80 -6.67 -26.52
N ALA A 2 28.29 -6.23 -27.69
CA ALA A 2 27.42 -5.04 -27.79
C ALA A 2 26.00 -5.18 -27.18
N SER A 3 25.44 -6.40 -27.11
CA SER A 3 24.09 -6.65 -26.59
C SER A 3 23.95 -6.50 -25.06
N TYR A 4 25.03 -6.76 -24.31
CA TYR A 4 25.03 -6.62 -22.84
C TYR A 4 25.06 -5.15 -22.39
N ILE A 5 25.69 -4.28 -23.18
CA ILE A 5 25.82 -2.85 -22.89
C ILE A 5 24.45 -2.15 -23.04
N ALA A 6 23.66 -2.53 -24.04
CA ALA A 6 22.30 -2.00 -24.23
C ALA A 6 21.33 -2.44 -23.11
N PHE A 7 21.47 -3.68 -22.63
CA PHE A 7 20.66 -4.19 -21.52
C PHE A 7 21.04 -3.52 -20.18
N ALA A 8 22.34 -3.27 -19.95
CA ALA A 8 22.82 -2.53 -18.79
C ALA A 8 22.40 -1.05 -18.81
N LEU A 9 22.35 -0.41 -19.98
CA LEU A 9 21.90 0.97 -20.12
C LEU A 9 20.41 1.16 -19.78
N CYS A 10 19.54 0.20 -20.09
CA CYS A 10 18.11 0.28 -19.71
C CYS A 10 17.89 0.26 -18.19
N PHE A 11 18.75 -0.39 -17.40
CA PHE A 11 18.67 -0.38 -15.94
C PHE A 11 19.14 0.92 -15.30
N ILE A 12 20.00 1.68 -15.97
CA ILE A 12 20.51 2.97 -15.46
C ILE A 12 19.48 4.11 -15.69
N VAL A 13 18.50 3.90 -16.57
CA VAL A 13 17.45 4.88 -16.89
C VAL A 13 16.07 4.42 -16.42
N PHE A 14 15.99 3.66 -15.32
CA PHE A 14 14.78 3.72 -14.50
C PHE A 14 15.01 4.83 -13.49
N PRO A 15 14.74 6.11 -13.83
CA PRO A 15 14.72 7.12 -12.80
C PRO A 15 13.71 6.66 -11.77
N ALA A 16 14.21 6.50 -10.54
CA ALA A 16 13.40 6.45 -9.34
C ALA A 16 12.69 7.80 -9.21
N PHE A 17 11.76 8.10 -10.11
CA PHE A 17 10.71 9.08 -9.87
C PHE A 17 9.70 8.42 -8.94
N PHE A 18 10.15 8.08 -7.72
CA PHE A 18 9.27 8.23 -6.58
C PHE A 18 9.06 9.74 -6.45
N SER A 19 8.16 10.28 -7.27
CA SER A 19 7.69 11.64 -7.09
C SER A 19 6.96 11.65 -5.76
N ALA A 20 7.65 12.07 -4.70
CA ALA A 20 7.01 12.45 -3.45
C ALA A 20 6.10 13.63 -3.79
N THR A 21 4.83 13.35 -4.07
CA THR A 21 3.83 14.38 -4.23
C THR A 21 3.60 14.97 -2.84
N ASN A 22 3.87 16.27 -2.67
CA ASN A 22 3.55 17.00 -1.43
C ASN A 22 2.03 17.20 -1.30
N CYS A 23 1.25 16.11 -1.33
CA CYS A 23 -0.20 16.15 -1.13
C CYS A 23 -0.49 16.12 0.38
N LYS A 24 -1.45 16.93 0.81
CA LYS A 24 -1.89 16.92 2.22
C LYS A 24 -2.66 15.64 2.53
N PHE A 25 -2.57 15.20 3.77
CA PHE A 25 -3.26 14.01 4.24
C PHE A 25 -4.77 14.06 4.02
N SER A 26 -5.38 15.21 4.32
CA SER A 26 -6.81 15.44 4.16
C SER A 26 -7.04 16.81 3.54
N GLU A 27 -7.81 16.83 2.45
CA GLU A 27 -8.30 18.06 1.84
C GLU A 27 -9.82 17.95 1.62
N GLN A 28 -10.56 18.89 2.20
CA GLN A 28 -12.00 19.03 1.99
C GLN A 28 -12.26 20.12 0.97
N SER A 29 -12.98 19.80 -0.11
CA SER A 29 -13.38 20.82 -1.09
C SER A 29 -14.64 21.55 -0.60
N PRO A 30 -14.66 22.91 -0.56
CA PRO A 30 -15.89 23.62 -0.32
C PRO A 30 -16.80 23.43 -1.54
N ILE A 31 -17.93 22.76 -1.36
CA ILE A 31 -19.01 22.84 -2.33
C ILE A 31 -19.74 24.15 -2.04
N THR A 32 -19.33 25.22 -2.72
CA THR A 32 -19.93 26.54 -2.59
C THR A 32 -21.35 26.47 -3.13
N LEU A 33 -22.35 26.56 -2.22
CA LEU A 33 -23.62 27.30 -2.34
C LEU A 33 -24.67 26.69 -1.40
N THR A 34 -24.87 27.38 -0.28
CA THR A 34 -26.18 27.77 0.29
C THR A 34 -27.40 26.85 0.12
N MET A 35 -27.32 25.52 0.27
CA MET A 35 -28.53 24.69 0.47
C MET A 35 -28.29 23.56 1.48
N LYS A 36 -29.19 23.50 2.47
CA LYS A 36 -29.24 22.51 3.55
C LYS A 36 -29.44 21.12 2.94
N GLY A 37 -28.38 20.29 2.90
CA GLY A 37 -28.48 18.87 2.52
C GLY A 37 -27.43 18.30 1.56
N MET A 38 -26.30 18.97 1.28
CA MET A 38 -25.27 18.38 0.41
C MET A 38 -24.24 17.49 1.14
N GLU A 39 -23.83 16.44 0.44
CA GLU A 39 -22.79 15.49 0.84
C GLU A 39 -21.41 16.16 0.92
N LYS A 40 -20.63 15.82 1.95
CA LYS A 40 -19.24 16.29 2.09
C LYS A 40 -18.32 15.36 1.33
N LYS A 41 -17.43 15.92 0.51
CA LYS A 41 -16.34 15.19 -0.15
C LYS A 41 -15.01 15.47 0.56
N THR A 42 -14.29 14.41 0.91
CA THR A 42 -12.94 14.47 1.48
C THR A 42 -11.99 13.69 0.58
N SER A 43 -10.88 14.31 0.21
CA SER A 43 -9.77 13.64 -0.47
C SER A 43 -8.73 13.23 0.58
N LEU A 44 -8.39 11.94 0.61
CA LEU A 44 -7.40 11.39 1.53
C LEU A 44 -6.15 10.95 0.76
N HIS A 45 -4.97 11.36 1.21
CA HIS A 45 -3.69 10.91 0.68
C HIS A 45 -2.81 10.41 1.81
N PHE A 46 -2.42 9.15 1.77
CA PHE A 46 -1.57 8.52 2.77
C PHE A 46 -0.80 7.36 2.16
N TYR A 47 0.22 6.92 2.87
CA TYR A 47 1.08 5.81 2.50
C TYR A 47 0.80 4.61 3.40
N PHE A 48 0.63 3.45 2.77
CA PHE A 48 0.42 2.16 3.41
C PHE A 48 1.77 1.46 3.60
N HIS A 49 2.11 1.08 4.83
CA HIS A 49 3.38 0.45 5.17
C HIS A 49 3.15 -0.99 5.63
N ASP A 50 3.31 -1.95 4.70
CA ASP A 50 3.30 -3.39 4.97
C ASP A 50 4.67 -3.87 5.43
N ILE A 51 4.80 -4.29 6.68
CA ILE A 51 6.07 -4.76 7.26
C ILE A 51 5.92 -6.24 7.60
N GLN A 52 6.40 -7.13 6.73
CA GLN A 52 6.24 -8.58 6.86
C GLN A 52 7.35 -9.29 7.66
N SER A 53 8.37 -8.56 8.14
CA SER A 53 9.50 -9.15 8.88
C SER A 53 10.19 -8.14 9.82
N GLY A 54 10.99 -8.65 10.75
CA GLY A 54 11.71 -7.85 11.75
C GLY A 54 10.92 -7.66 13.05
N GLU A 55 11.53 -6.98 14.02
CA GLU A 55 10.95 -6.82 15.37
C GLU A 55 9.61 -6.04 15.39
N ASN A 56 9.37 -5.20 14.38
CA ASN A 56 8.18 -4.35 14.26
C ASN A 56 7.30 -4.79 13.08
N GLN A 57 7.21 -6.10 12.84
CA GLN A 57 6.31 -6.69 11.84
C GLN A 57 4.85 -6.27 12.11
N THR A 58 4.16 -5.85 11.06
CA THR A 58 2.75 -5.39 11.09
C THR A 58 1.81 -6.32 10.32
N SER A 59 2.37 -7.24 9.52
CA SER A 59 1.61 -8.24 8.78
C SER A 59 2.24 -9.61 8.93
N THR A 60 1.44 -10.64 9.17
CA THR A 60 1.91 -12.02 9.41
C THR A 60 1.14 -13.04 8.56
N GLU A 61 1.83 -14.03 7.99
CA GLU A 61 1.19 -15.09 7.20
C GLU A 61 0.42 -16.03 8.14
N ILE A 62 -0.87 -16.22 7.86
CA ILE A 62 -1.79 -17.06 8.66
C ILE A 62 -2.27 -18.31 7.93
N ALA A 63 -2.07 -18.38 6.61
CA ALA A 63 -2.32 -19.57 5.81
C ALA A 63 -1.39 -19.58 4.60
N GLN A 64 -0.87 -20.77 4.26
CA GLN A 64 0.01 -20.99 3.12
C GLN A 64 -0.41 -22.24 2.33
N PRO A 65 -0.15 -22.31 1.01
CA PRO A 65 -0.43 -23.50 0.23
C PRO A 65 0.48 -24.68 0.60
N LEU A 66 -0.08 -25.90 0.63
CA LEU A 66 0.62 -27.14 1.04
C LEU A 66 1.79 -27.53 0.14
N LYS A 67 1.79 -27.09 -1.12
CA LYS A 67 2.83 -27.42 -2.12
C LYS A 67 3.34 -26.13 -2.75
N MET A 68 4.32 -25.52 -2.09
CA MET A 68 5.06 -24.40 -2.63
C MET A 68 6.02 -24.95 -3.69
N THR A 69 5.68 -24.79 -4.98
CA THR A 69 6.59 -25.19 -6.06
C THR A 69 7.71 -24.16 -6.21
N ALA A 70 8.85 -24.55 -6.77
CA ALA A 70 9.98 -23.63 -7.05
C ALA A 70 9.59 -22.45 -7.96
N ALA A 71 8.46 -22.52 -8.66
CA ALA A 71 7.87 -21.45 -9.47
C ALA A 71 6.96 -20.49 -8.67
N GLY A 72 6.85 -20.66 -7.34
CA GLY A 72 6.21 -19.69 -6.46
C GLY A 72 4.70 -19.56 -6.63
N ASN A 73 3.95 -20.66 -6.46
CA ASN A 73 2.49 -20.53 -6.33
C ASN A 73 2.15 -19.93 -4.97
N LEU A 74 1.97 -18.60 -4.93
CA LEU A 74 1.52 -17.88 -3.74
C LEU A 74 -0.01 -17.91 -3.58
N PHE A 75 -0.75 -18.44 -4.55
CA PHE A 75 -2.22 -18.48 -4.49
C PHE A 75 -2.72 -19.09 -3.19
N GLY A 76 -3.57 -18.35 -2.48
CA GLY A 76 -4.11 -18.73 -1.18
C GLY A 76 -3.23 -18.37 0.02
N SER A 77 -1.96 -17.98 -0.17
CA SER A 77 -1.18 -17.37 0.92
C SER A 77 -1.93 -16.14 1.43
N THR A 78 -2.24 -16.17 2.72
CA THR A 78 -3.11 -15.21 3.39
C THR A 78 -2.40 -14.64 4.59
N PHE A 79 -2.51 -13.32 4.76
CA PHE A 79 -1.84 -12.56 5.78
C PHE A 79 -2.85 -11.82 6.65
N MET A 80 -2.61 -11.79 7.96
CA MET A 80 -3.29 -10.91 8.91
C MET A 80 -2.48 -9.63 9.02
N ALA A 81 -3.12 -8.48 8.80
CA ALA A 81 -2.48 -7.18 8.72
C ALA A 81 -3.04 -6.21 9.77
N ASP A 82 -2.12 -5.45 10.36
CA ASP A 82 -2.37 -4.28 11.19
C ASP A 82 -1.35 -3.20 10.77
N ASP A 83 -1.44 -2.76 9.52
CA ASP A 83 -0.41 -1.97 8.85
C ASP A 83 -0.51 -0.48 9.17
N LEU A 84 0.62 0.22 9.07
CA LEU A 84 0.70 1.65 9.42
C LEU A 84 0.27 2.51 8.23
N LEU A 85 -0.56 3.54 8.49
CA LEU A 85 -0.88 4.58 7.52
C LEU A 85 -0.18 5.88 7.93
N ARG A 86 0.65 6.44 7.05
CA ARG A 86 1.43 7.66 7.32
C ARG A 86 1.22 8.75 6.28
N GLU A 87 1.51 10.00 6.63
CA GLU A 87 1.45 11.14 5.69
C GLU A 87 2.55 11.07 4.61
N GLY A 88 3.65 10.35 4.88
CA GLY A 88 4.78 10.23 3.96
C GLY A 88 5.29 8.79 3.79
N LEU A 89 6.18 8.62 2.81
CA LEU A 89 6.96 7.39 2.58
C LEU A 89 7.97 7.12 3.70
N GLU A 90 8.41 8.17 4.40
CA GLU A 90 9.40 8.02 5.47
C GLU A 90 8.80 7.33 6.69
N PRO A 91 9.47 6.34 7.30
CA PRO A 91 8.99 5.66 8.51
C PRO A 91 8.80 6.61 9.72
N THR A 92 9.48 7.76 9.71
CA THR A 92 9.37 8.80 10.74
C THR A 92 8.23 9.78 10.50
N SER A 93 7.59 9.76 9.32
CA SER A 93 6.47 10.64 8.99
C SER A 93 5.27 10.38 9.88
N LYS A 94 4.39 11.37 10.04
CA LYS A 94 3.28 11.32 10.99
C LYS A 94 2.36 10.13 10.72
N LEU A 95 2.06 9.36 11.77
CA LEU A 95 1.06 8.29 11.75
C LEU A 95 -0.35 8.90 11.73
N VAL A 96 -1.18 8.47 10.79
CA VAL A 96 -2.55 8.98 10.59
C VAL A 96 -3.62 7.92 10.79
N GLY A 97 -3.25 6.65 10.74
CA GLY A 97 -4.20 5.56 10.95
C GLY A 97 -3.54 4.19 10.82
N ARG A 98 -4.38 3.17 10.79
CA ARG A 98 -3.98 1.79 10.53
C ARG A 98 -4.91 1.11 9.54
N ALA A 99 -4.37 0.19 8.75
CA ALA A 99 -5.15 -0.70 7.91
C ALA A 99 -5.20 -2.09 8.55
N GLN A 100 -6.40 -2.52 8.92
CA GLN A 100 -6.61 -3.69 9.75
C GLN A 100 -7.51 -4.70 9.04
N GLY A 101 -7.03 -5.93 8.89
CA GLY A 101 -7.80 -6.98 8.24
C GLY A 101 -6.90 -8.06 7.64
N ILE A 102 -7.28 -8.55 6.46
CA ILE A 102 -6.51 -9.59 5.76
C ILE A 102 -6.21 -9.18 4.33
N TYR A 103 -5.12 -9.74 3.80
CA TYR A 103 -4.90 -9.81 2.36
C TYR A 103 -4.46 -11.21 1.94
N ALA A 104 -4.78 -11.59 0.72
CA ALA A 104 -4.41 -12.88 0.17
C ALA A 104 -4.07 -12.80 -1.31
N PHE A 105 -3.14 -13.64 -1.74
CA PHE A 105 -2.87 -13.84 -3.16
C PHE A 105 -4.05 -14.57 -3.81
N ALA A 106 -4.81 -13.85 -4.62
CA ALA A 106 -6.11 -14.28 -5.14
C ALA A 106 -6.08 -14.73 -6.61
N SER A 107 -4.93 -14.67 -7.28
CA SER A 107 -4.78 -15.08 -8.67
C SER A 107 -3.83 -16.27 -8.81
N GLN A 108 -4.21 -17.23 -9.65
CA GLN A 108 -3.41 -18.43 -9.95
C GLN A 108 -2.34 -18.21 -11.02
N HIS A 109 -2.43 -17.09 -11.75
CA HIS A 109 -1.56 -16.85 -12.92
C HIS A 109 -0.60 -15.68 -12.72
N ASN A 110 -0.97 -14.71 -11.88
CA ASN A 110 -0.19 -13.50 -11.63
C ASN A 110 -0.26 -13.17 -10.14
N ALA A 111 0.75 -12.47 -9.61
CA ALA A 111 0.66 -11.90 -8.27
C ALA A 111 -0.44 -10.82 -8.23
N ALA A 112 -1.55 -11.10 -7.55
CA ALA A 112 -2.64 -10.17 -7.33
C ALA A 112 -3.24 -10.39 -5.95
N LEU A 113 -3.47 -9.30 -5.22
CA LEU A 113 -3.97 -9.33 -3.85
C LEU A 113 -5.46 -9.02 -3.81
N LEU A 114 -6.23 -9.81 -3.06
CA LEU A 114 -7.53 -9.41 -2.53
C LEU A 114 -7.29 -8.81 -1.14
N MET A 115 -7.77 -7.59 -0.93
CA MET A 115 -7.63 -6.85 0.33
C MET A 115 -9.02 -6.74 0.98
N VAL A 116 -9.16 -7.23 2.21
CA VAL A 116 -10.37 -7.06 3.04
C VAL A 116 -9.93 -6.37 4.32
N MET A 117 -10.01 -5.03 4.32
CA MET A 117 -9.42 -4.20 5.37
C MET A 117 -10.30 -3.03 5.74
N ASN A 118 -10.24 -2.66 7.02
CA ASN A 118 -10.73 -1.39 7.55
C ASN A 118 -9.58 -0.39 7.62
N PHE A 119 -9.83 0.86 7.24
CA PHE A 119 -8.91 1.98 7.44
C PHE A 119 -9.34 2.77 8.69
N ALA A 120 -8.67 2.52 9.81
CA ALA A 120 -8.95 3.16 11.10
C ALA A 120 -8.05 4.40 11.27
N PHE A 121 -8.58 5.58 10.92
CA PHE A 121 -7.87 6.85 11.10
C PHE A 121 -7.89 7.30 12.56
N VAL A 122 -6.73 7.68 13.09
CA VAL A 122 -6.56 8.10 14.50
C VAL A 122 -6.12 9.54 14.64
N ASN A 123 -5.54 10.12 13.59
CA ASN A 123 -5.12 11.52 13.55
C ASN A 123 -5.61 12.17 12.25
N GLY A 124 -6.20 13.34 12.36
CA GLY A 124 -6.75 14.13 11.25
C GLY A 124 -7.02 15.57 11.69
N ILE A 125 -7.53 16.39 10.78
CA ILE A 125 -8.07 17.73 11.07
C ILE A 125 -9.57 17.58 11.34
#